data_AF-A0A0P8BS65-F1
#
_entry.id   AF-A0A0P8BS65-F1
#
_cell.length_a   1.000
_cell.length_b   1.000
_cell.length_c   1.000
_cell.angle_alpha   90.00
_cell.angle_beta   90.00
_cell.angle_gamma   90.00
#
_symmetry.space_group_name_H-M   'P 1'
#
loop_
_entity.id
_entity.type
_entity.pdbx_description
1 polymer ?
#
loop_
_entity_poly.entity_id
_entity_poly.type
_entity_poly.pdbx_seq_one_letter_code
_entity_poly.pdbx_strand_id
1 'polypeptide(L)'
;MGETLRAALNDLAVLAPEWLQQIAPEDWCQRYGMRIKDYRPPSKPAERIAYAQQVGEDGDYLLKCLADSSIAAEGKALETVQELEELWPYHYEYNNEEDGPILR
;
A
#
# COMPACT_ATOMS: atom_id res chain seq x y z
N MET A 1 -4.60 -3.37 -7.05
CA MET A 1 -4.24 -2.84 -5.71
C MET A 1 -2.99 -3.46 -5.12
N GLY A 2 -2.93 -4.76 -4.79
CA GLY A 2 -1.72 -5.33 -4.17
C GLY A 2 -0.44 -5.16 -5.00
N GLU A 3 -0.51 -5.34 -6.32
CA GLU A 3 0.63 -5.12 -7.22
C GLU A 3 1.00 -3.64 -7.38
N THR A 4 0.00 -2.75 -7.45
CA THR A 4 0.18 -1.30 -7.52
C THR A 4 0.87 -0.76 -6.27
N LEU A 5 0.41 -1.18 -5.09
CA LEU A 5 1.03 -0.84 -3.81
C LEU A 5 2.48 -1.33 -3.75
N ARG A 6 2.74 -2.56 -4.20
CA ARG A 6 4.11 -3.10 -4.27
C ARG A 6 5.01 -2.28 -5.20
N ALA A 7 4.49 -1.82 -6.34
CA ALA A 7 5.23 -0.99 -7.28
C ALA A 7 5.60 0.36 -6.64
N ALA A 8 4.63 1.02 -6.00
CA ALA A 8 4.84 2.27 -5.26
C ALA A 8 5.88 2.11 -4.13
N LEU A 9 5.80 1.04 -3.34
CA LEU A 9 6.78 0.73 -2.30
C LEU A 9 8.19 0.53 -2.87
N ASN A 10 8.31 -0.09 -4.04
CA ASN A 10 9.60 -0.32 -4.70
C ASN A 10 10.23 1.01 -5.15
N ASP A 11 9.47 1.90 -5.78
CA ASP A 11 10.01 3.20 -6.20
C ASP A 11 10.34 4.08 -4.99
N LEU A 12 9.52 4.06 -3.95
CA LEU A 12 9.80 4.76 -2.70
C LEU A 12 11.04 4.19 -1.99
N ALA A 13 11.30 2.88 -2.10
CA ALA A 13 12.52 2.27 -1.58
C ALA A 13 13.78 2.74 -2.32
N VAL A 14 13.66 3.08 -3.61
CA VAL A 14 14.75 3.66 -4.40
C VAL A 14 14.93 5.15 -4.09
N LEU A 15 13.83 5.89 -4.00
CA LEU A 15 13.83 7.32 -3.74
C LEU A 15 14.31 7.66 -2.32
N ALA A 16 13.75 6.99 -1.31
CA ALA A 16 13.97 7.31 0.09
C ALA A 16 13.96 6.04 0.97
N PRO A 17 14.99 5.18 0.85
CA PRO A 17 15.05 3.91 1.59
C PRO A 17 15.02 4.09 3.11
N GLU A 18 15.65 5.15 3.62
CA GLU A 18 15.71 5.44 5.06
C GLU A 18 14.35 5.89 5.62
N TRP A 19 13.58 6.66 4.84
CA TRP A 19 12.23 7.04 5.22
C TRP A 19 11.29 5.83 5.19
N LEU A 20 11.36 5.02 4.14
CA LEU A 20 10.50 3.84 4.02
C LEU A 20 10.74 2.85 5.17
N GLN A 21 12.00 2.67 5.59
CA GLN A 21 12.35 1.84 6.75
C GLN A 21 11.79 2.38 8.08
N GLN A 22 11.58 3.68 8.21
CA GLN A 22 11.02 4.27 9.44
C GLN A 22 9.51 4.07 9.55
N ILE A 23 8.80 4.07 8.42
CA ILE A 23 7.34 3.99 8.41
C ILE A 23 6.82 2.57 8.20
N ALA A 24 7.56 1.72 7.48
CA ALA A 24 7.10 0.39 7.10
C ALA A 24 7.17 -0.58 8.30
N PRO A 25 6.03 -1.19 8.70
CA PRO A 25 6.03 -2.30 9.65
C PRO A 25 6.91 -3.46 9.18
N GLU A 26 7.48 -4.22 10.12
CA GLU A 26 8.36 -5.37 9.81
C GLU A 26 7.70 -6.38 8.87
N ASP A 27 6.38 -6.57 9.01
CA ASP A 27 5.58 -7.49 8.22
C ASP A 27 5.44 -7.08 6.73
N TRP A 28 5.63 -5.80 6.40
CA TRP A 28 5.53 -5.31 5.02
C TRP A 28 6.65 -5.86 4.14
N CYS A 29 7.85 -6.03 4.68
CA CYS A 29 8.96 -6.63 3.93
C CYS A 29 8.63 -8.07 3.53
N GLN A 30 8.01 -8.84 4.43
CA GLN A 30 7.58 -10.20 4.15
C GLN A 30 6.40 -10.24 3.15
N ARG A 31 5.45 -9.30 3.28
CA ARG A 31 4.21 -9.25 2.48
C ARG A 31 4.42 -8.73 1.06
N TYR A 32 5.20 -7.66 0.91
CA TYR A 32 5.39 -6.95 -0.37
C TYR A 32 6.78 -7.16 -0.97
N GLY A 33 7.78 -7.56 -0.17
CA GLY A 33 9.14 -7.82 -0.64
C GLY A 33 9.29 -9.15 -1.40
N MET A 34 8.40 -10.13 -1.18
CA MET A 34 8.45 -11.41 -1.88
C MET A 34 7.76 -11.31 -3.26
N ARG A 35 8.41 -11.81 -4.32
CA ARG A 35 7.76 -11.90 -5.64
C ARG A 35 6.49 -12.75 -5.50
N ILE A 36 5.38 -12.28 -6.05
CA ILE A 36 4.04 -12.91 -6.04
C ILE A 36 4.02 -14.40 -6.41
N LYS A 37 5.06 -14.93 -7.06
CA LYS A 37 5.18 -16.36 -7.37
C LYS A 37 5.29 -17.27 -6.14
N ASP A 38 5.78 -16.77 -5.00
CA ASP A 38 5.85 -17.53 -3.73
C ASP A 38 4.71 -17.17 -2.76
N TYR A 39 4.00 -16.06 -3.00
CA TYR A 39 2.79 -15.74 -2.28
C TYR A 39 1.66 -16.64 -2.78
N ARG A 40 1.35 -17.69 -2.02
CA ARG A 40 0.23 -18.57 -2.32
C ARG A 40 -1.05 -17.75 -2.19
N PRO A 41 -1.77 -17.43 -3.29
CA PRO A 41 -2.95 -16.60 -3.17
C PRO A 41 -3.96 -17.32 -2.27
N PRO A 42 -4.60 -16.58 -1.35
CA PRO A 42 -5.59 -17.17 -0.47
C PRO A 42 -6.63 -17.93 -1.28
N SER A 43 -6.77 -19.23 -0.99
CA SER A 43 -7.60 -20.13 -1.79
C SER A 43 -9.08 -20.00 -1.41
N LYS A 44 -9.38 -19.44 -0.23
CA LYS A 44 -10.75 -19.17 0.22
C LYS A 44 -11.16 -17.72 -0.05
N PRO A 45 -12.42 -17.48 -0.41
CA PRO A 45 -12.93 -16.13 -0.67
C PRO A 45 -12.81 -15.20 0.54
N ALA A 46 -13.03 -15.68 1.77
CA ALA A 46 -12.88 -14.86 2.98
C ALA A 46 -11.43 -14.38 3.19
N GLU A 47 -10.45 -15.23 2.92
CA GLU A 47 -9.04 -14.88 3.03
C GLU A 47 -8.61 -13.89 1.93
N ARG A 48 -9.25 -13.96 0.74
CA ARG A 48 -9.03 -12.96 -0.33
C ARG A 48 -9.57 -11.59 0.04
N ILE A 49 -10.76 -11.55 0.66
CA ILE A 49 -11.36 -10.30 1.13
C ILE A 49 -10.49 -9.69 2.24
N ALA A 50 -10.07 -10.50 3.23
CA ALA A 50 -9.18 -10.05 4.30
C ALA A 50 -7.85 -9.52 3.75
N TYR A 51 -7.26 -10.19 2.75
CA TYR A 51 -6.04 -9.70 2.10
C TYR A 51 -6.27 -8.39 1.34
N ALA A 52 -7.37 -8.28 0.60
CA ALA A 52 -7.70 -7.06 -0.12
C ALA A 52 -7.94 -5.89 0.85
N GLN A 53 -8.61 -6.14 1.98
CA GLN A 53 -8.84 -5.19 3.06
C GLN A 53 -7.52 -4.70 3.65
N GLN A 54 -6.62 -5.63 3.98
CA GLN A 54 -5.29 -5.32 4.49
C GLN A 54 -4.44 -4.49 3.52
N VAL A 55 -4.51 -4.79 2.22
CA VAL A 55 -3.86 -3.96 1.19
C VAL A 55 -4.44 -2.54 1.16
N GLY A 56 -5.72 -2.39 1.47
CA GLY A 56 -6.36 -1.08 1.67
C GLY A 56 -5.77 -0.35 2.88
N GLU A 57 -5.72 -0.99 4.03
CA GLU A 57 -5.17 -0.36 5.23
C GLU A 57 -3.69 0.03 5.06
N ASP A 58 -2.89 -0.86 4.47
CA ASP A 58 -1.47 -0.64 4.23
C ASP A 58 -1.24 0.52 3.23
N GLY A 59 -2.06 0.62 2.19
CA GLY A 59 -1.96 1.70 1.20
C GLY A 59 -2.43 3.06 1.72
N ASP A 60 -3.51 3.11 2.51
CA ASP A 60 -3.96 4.35 3.15
C ASP A 60 -2.91 4.88 4.13
N TYR A 61 -2.35 3.99 4.96
CA TYR A 61 -1.27 4.34 5.87
C TYR A 61 -0.03 4.88 5.13
N LEU A 62 0.38 4.22 4.04
CA LEU A 62 1.50 4.69 3.20
C LEU A 62 1.26 6.12 2.69
N LEU A 63 0.08 6.39 2.13
CA LEU A 63 -0.27 7.68 1.55
C LEU A 63 -0.33 8.79 2.60
N LYS A 64 -0.89 8.50 3.79
CA LYS A 64 -0.90 9.42 4.94
C LYS A 64 0.53 9.75 5.39
N CYS A 65 1.36 8.73 5.66
CA CYS A 65 2.74 8.95 6.05
C CYS A 65 3.54 9.71 4.99
N LEU A 66 3.30 9.43 3.71
CA LEU A 66 3.96 10.15 2.61
C LEU A 66 3.56 11.61 2.58
N ALA A 67 2.27 11.93 2.79
CA ALA A 67 1.77 13.31 2.80
C ALA A 67 2.40 14.16 3.92
N ASP A 68 2.68 13.57 5.08
CA ASP A 68 3.33 14.24 6.23
C ASP A 68 4.87 14.22 6.18
N SER A 69 5.47 13.57 5.18
CA SER A 69 6.92 13.39 5.10
C SER A 69 7.64 14.54 4.40
N SER A 70 8.95 14.65 4.65
CA SER A 70 9.82 15.59 3.93
C SER A 70 10.01 15.24 2.45
N ILE A 71 9.75 13.99 2.05
CA ILE A 71 9.86 13.52 0.66
C ILE A 71 8.53 13.63 -0.10
N ALA A 72 7.48 14.20 0.50
CA ALA A 72 6.13 14.19 -0.06
C ALA A 72 6.07 14.66 -1.52
N ALA A 73 6.80 15.72 -1.86
CA ALA A 73 6.81 16.28 -3.23
C ALA A 73 7.41 15.30 -4.25
N GLU A 74 8.53 14.67 -3.91
CA GLU A 74 9.23 13.73 -4.79
C GLU A 74 8.51 12.38 -4.85
N GLY A 75 8.01 11.89 -3.72
CA GLY A 75 7.29 10.63 -3.63
C GLY A 75 5.94 10.67 -4.34
N LYS A 76 5.17 11.76 -4.21
CA LYS A 76 3.90 11.94 -4.95
C LYS A 76 4.10 12.17 -6.45
N ALA A 77 5.30 12.56 -6.87
CA ALA A 77 5.63 12.69 -8.30
C ALA A 77 5.95 11.35 -8.97
N LEU A 78 6.11 10.25 -8.20
CA LEU A 78 6.30 8.92 -8.77
C LEU A 78 5.02 8.45 -9.46
N GLU A 79 5.14 7.94 -10.69
CA GLU A 79 4.01 7.43 -11.49
C GLU A 79 3.24 6.34 -10.73
N THR A 80 3.96 5.42 -10.09
CA THR A 80 3.38 4.32 -9.31
C THR A 80 2.61 4.78 -8.07
N VAL A 81 2.99 5.90 -7.46
CA VAL A 81 2.26 6.50 -6.34
C VAL A 81 1.01 7.23 -6.84
N GLN A 82 1.10 7.94 -7.96
CA GLN A 82 -0.06 8.58 -8.59
C GLN A 82 -1.10 7.54 -9.02
N GLU A 83 -0.67 6.43 -9.63
CA GLU A 83 -1.55 5.32 -9.97
C GLU A 83 -2.22 4.71 -8.71
N LEU A 84 -1.48 4.60 -7.61
CA LEU A 84 -2.03 4.12 -6.35
C LEU A 84 -3.12 5.04 -5.82
N GLU A 85 -2.89 6.37 -5.82
CA GLU A 85 -3.87 7.38 -5.40
C GLU A 85 -5.09 7.43 -6.33
N GLU A 86 -4.88 7.34 -7.65
CA GLU A 86 -5.96 7.41 -8.64
C GLU A 86 -6.84 6.16 -8.61
N LEU A 87 -6.24 4.97 -8.49
CA LEU A 87 -6.97 3.71 -8.43
C LEU A 87 -7.61 3.45 -7.06
N TRP A 88 -7.17 4.17 -6.02
CA TRP A 88 -7.68 4.04 -4.66
C TRP A 88 -9.22 4.07 -4.53
N PRO A 89 -9.91 5.15 -4.95
CA PRO A 89 -11.36 5.28 -4.79
C PRO A 89 -12.19 4.27 -5.60
N TYR A 90 -11.59 3.58 -6.56
CA TYR A 90 -12.25 2.54 -7.33
C TYR A 90 -12.34 1.21 -6.58
N HIS A 91 -11.41 0.97 -5.65
CA HIS A 91 -11.29 -0.27 -4.91
C HIS A 91 -11.67 -0.14 -3.44
N TYR A 92 -11.55 1.05 -2.86
CA TYR A 92 -11.77 1.29 -1.45
C TYR A 92 -12.63 2.53 -1.20
N GLU A 93 -13.49 2.45 -0.17
CA GLU A 93 -14.30 3.53 0.33
C GLU A 93 -13.84 3.88 1.75
N TYR A 94 -13.76 5.15 2.14
CA TYR A 94 -13.38 5.51 3.51
C TYR A 94 -14.58 5.39 4.43
N ASN A 95 -14.50 4.56 5.48
CA ASN A 95 -15.52 4.52 6.52
C ASN A 95 -15.03 5.27 7.76
N ASN A 96 -15.70 6.38 8.08
CA ASN A 96 -15.41 7.18 9.26
C ASN A 96 -15.74 6.45 10.59
N GLU A 97 -16.50 5.35 10.54
CA GLU A 97 -16.90 4.58 11.73
C GLU A 97 -15.87 3.52 12.13
N GLU A 98 -15.04 3.03 11.20
CA GLU A 98 -14.03 1.97 11.45
C GLU A 98 -12.57 2.47 11.34
N ASP A 99 -12.34 3.78 11.24
CA ASP A 99 -11.01 4.42 11.10
C ASP A 99 -10.14 3.72 10.05
N GLY A 100 -10.66 3.55 8.83
CA GLY A 100 -9.91 2.90 7.75
C GLY A 100 -10.67 2.79 6.43
N PRO A 101 -9.95 2.46 5.33
CA PRO A 101 -10.57 2.13 4.06
C PRO A 101 -11.33 0.80 4.18
N ILE A 102 -12.47 0.65 3.53
CA ILE A 102 -13.22 -0.60 3.40
C ILE A 102 -13.25 -1.00 1.93
N LEU A 103 -13.09 -2.30 1.65
CA LEU A 103 -13.21 -2.85 0.31
C LEU A 103 -14.60 -2.58 -0.28
N ARG A 104 -14.64 -2.00 -1.48
CA ARG A 104 -15.87 -1.72 -2.24
C ARG A 104 -16.47 -2.94 -2.94
#